data_AF-A0A525CME6-F1
#
_entry.id   AF-A0A525CME6-F1
#
_cell.length_a   1.000
_cell.length_b   1.000
_cell.length_c   1.000
_cell.angle_alpha   90.00
_cell.angle_beta   90.00
_cell.angle_gamma   90.00
#
_symmetry.space_group_name_H-M   'P 1'
#
loop_
_entity.id
_entity.type
_entity.pdbx_description
1 polymer ?
#
loop_
_entity_poly.entity_id
_entity_poly.type
_entity_poly.pdbx_seq_one_letter_code
_entity_poly.pdbx_strand_id
1 'polypeptide(L)'
;MLIHVPEQALDEHGYIQSFSINDGPSVKHEYHALAQMAYYQHQDGELDIERFDTPVQITGDNIDESYQSGLLIFRDDQGMLRAGAYDDTQTQKLLEAAYRYFTRWVRLDI
;
A
#
# COMPACT_ATOMS: atom_id res chain seq x y z
N MET A 1 -9.60 0.47 3.06
CA MET A 1 -8.29 1.14 3.26
C MET A 1 -7.35 0.62 2.20
N LEU A 2 -6.65 1.52 1.52
CA LEU A 2 -5.75 1.21 0.42
C LEU A 2 -4.49 2.06 0.54
N ILE A 3 -3.34 1.46 0.26
CA ILE A 3 -2.06 2.14 0.14
C ILE A 3 -1.60 1.98 -1.30
N HIS A 4 -1.28 3.08 -1.95
CA HIS A 4 -0.58 3.08 -3.22
C HIS A 4 0.87 3.48 -2.99
N VAL A 5 1.77 2.63 -3.46
CA VAL A 5 3.22 2.78 -3.35
C VAL A 5 3.77 2.85 -4.78
N PRO A 6 3.90 4.05 -5.36
CA PRO A 6 4.47 4.21 -6.68
C PRO A 6 5.96 3.85 -6.67
N GLU A 7 6.54 3.56 -7.83
CA GLU A 7 7.96 3.20 -7.92
C GLU A 7 8.89 4.34 -7.46
N GLN A 8 8.46 5.59 -7.66
CA GLN A 8 9.10 6.80 -7.15
C GLN A 8 9.27 6.80 -5.63
N ALA A 9 8.48 6.01 -4.90
CA ALA A 9 8.62 5.86 -3.45
C ALA A 9 9.95 5.22 -3.03
N LEU A 10 10.67 4.56 -3.95
CA LEU A 10 12.02 4.03 -3.70
C LEU A 10 13.06 5.13 -3.56
N ASP A 11 12.89 6.24 -4.27
CA ASP A 11 13.78 7.39 -4.21
C ASP A 11 13.30 8.41 -3.16
N GLU A 12 11.98 8.65 -3.13
CA GLU A 12 11.36 9.62 -2.23
C GLU A 12 10.05 9.07 -1.66
N HIS A 13 10.04 8.76 -0.37
CA HIS A 13 8.88 8.13 0.27
C HIS A 13 7.62 9.04 0.32
N GLY A 14 7.74 10.33 -0.02
CA GLY A 14 6.64 11.30 -0.03
C GLY A 14 5.56 11.03 -1.10
N TYR A 15 5.84 10.17 -2.07
CA TYR A 15 4.87 9.77 -3.10
C TYR A 15 3.90 8.67 -2.66
N ILE A 16 4.07 8.11 -1.45
CA ILE A 16 3.14 7.08 -0.94
C ILE A 16 1.79 7.73 -0.63
N GLN A 17 0.74 7.25 -1.28
CA GLN A 17 -0.63 7.71 -1.08
C GLN A 17 -1.40 6.68 -0.25
N SER A 18 -2.29 7.17 0.62
CA SER A 18 -3.09 6.34 1.50
C SER A 18 -4.55 6.81 1.48
N PHE A 19 -5.46 5.86 1.32
CA PHE A 19 -6.88 6.12 1.11
C PHE A 19 -7.73 5.31 2.10
N SER A 20 -8.58 6.01 2.86
CA SER A 20 -9.49 5.43 3.82
C SER A 20 -10.88 6.03 3.62
N ILE A 21 -11.90 5.21 3.86
CA ILE A 21 -13.29 5.67 3.96
C ILE A 21 -13.61 6.19 5.37
N ASN A 22 -12.73 5.96 6.35
CA ASN A 22 -12.84 6.40 7.73
C ASN A 22 -11.63 7.26 8.11
N ASP A 23 -11.84 8.56 8.31
CA ASP A 23 -10.83 9.52 8.79
C ASP A 23 -10.87 9.64 10.32
N GLY A 24 -10.54 8.54 10.99
CA GLY A 24 -10.45 8.49 12.45
C GLY A 24 -9.06 8.85 12.99
N PRO A 25 -8.93 9.19 14.29
CA PRO A 25 -7.63 9.46 14.93
C PRO A 25 -6.64 8.27 14.87
N SER A 26 -7.17 7.05 14.67
CA SER A 26 -6.40 5.81 14.59
C SER A 26 -5.86 5.50 13.19
N VAL A 27 -6.24 6.26 12.16
CA VAL A 27 -6.03 5.87 10.75
C VAL A 27 -4.55 5.62 10.41
N LYS A 28 -3.62 6.40 10.97
CA LYS A 28 -2.17 6.21 10.79
C LYS A 28 -1.66 4.86 11.36
N HIS A 29 -2.24 4.40 12.47
CA HIS A 29 -1.88 3.12 13.08
C HIS A 29 -2.42 1.95 12.26
N GLU A 30 -3.59 2.10 11.67
CA GLU A 30 -4.19 1.13 10.76
C GLU A 30 -3.36 0.99 9.48
N TYR A 31 -2.91 2.09 8.87
CA TYR A 31 -2.01 2.03 7.72
C TYR A 31 -0.65 1.41 8.07
N HIS A 32 -0.11 1.74 9.25
CA HIS A 32 1.11 1.12 9.72
C HIS A 32 0.94 -0.40 9.91
N ALA A 33 -0.14 -0.84 10.55
CA ALA A 33 -0.45 -2.26 10.68
C ALA A 33 -0.61 -2.93 9.32
N LEU A 34 -1.30 -2.29 8.37
CA LEU A 34 -1.49 -2.80 7.01
C LEU A 34 -0.15 -2.99 6.28
N ALA A 35 0.70 -1.96 6.27
CA ALA A 35 2.02 -2.01 5.63
C ALA A 35 2.96 -3.02 6.32
N GLN A 36 2.92 -3.08 7.65
CA GLN A 36 3.70 -4.03 8.44
C GLN A 36 3.30 -5.48 8.13
N MET A 37 1.99 -5.78 8.15
CA MET A 37 1.49 -7.11 7.82
C MET A 37 1.86 -7.51 6.39
N ALA A 38 1.70 -6.61 5.42
CA ALA A 38 2.02 -6.91 4.02
C ALA A 38 3.51 -7.22 3.85
N TYR A 39 4.37 -6.42 4.48
CA TYR A 39 5.82 -6.65 4.44
C TYR A 39 6.20 -8.02 5.02
N TYR A 40 5.69 -8.38 6.20
CA TYR A 40 6.05 -9.67 6.81
C TYR A 40 5.40 -10.87 6.11
N GLN A 41 4.13 -10.79 5.72
CA GLN A 41 3.49 -11.87 4.95
C GLN A 41 4.22 -12.12 3.62
N HIS A 42 4.73 -11.08 2.97
CA HIS A 42 5.55 -11.27 1.77
C HIS A 42 6.88 -11.97 2.07
N GLN A 43 7.55 -11.62 3.17
CA GLN A 43 8.78 -12.28 3.60
C GLN A 43 8.56 -13.75 3.95
N ASP A 44 7.41 -14.08 4.52
CA ASP A 44 7.01 -15.44 4.89
C ASP A 44 6.40 -16.22 3.71
N GLY A 45 6.21 -15.59 2.55
CA GLY A 45 5.62 -16.21 1.35
C GLY A 45 4.10 -16.42 1.45
N GLU A 46 3.43 -15.73 2.37
CA GLU A 46 1.99 -15.82 2.65
C GLU A 46 1.15 -14.72 1.97
N LEU A 47 1.78 -13.64 1.49
CA LEU A 47 1.06 -12.53 0.85
C LEU A 47 0.60 -12.92 -0.56
N ASP A 48 -0.71 -12.88 -0.79
CA ASP A 48 -1.30 -13.02 -2.12
C ASP A 48 -1.05 -11.74 -2.93
N ILE A 49 -0.18 -11.84 -3.94
CA ILE A 49 0.16 -10.75 -4.86
C ILE A 49 -0.43 -11.05 -6.24
N GLU A 50 -1.42 -10.25 -6.62
CA GLU A 50 -1.95 -10.24 -7.98
C GLU A 50 -1.03 -9.42 -8.89
N ARG A 51 -0.81 -9.91 -10.11
CA ARG A 51 -0.01 -9.20 -11.13
C ARG A 51 -0.92 -8.46 -12.10
N PHE A 52 -0.62 -7.19 -12.32
CA PHE A 52 -1.35 -6.34 -13.26
C PHE A 52 -0.53 -6.10 -14.52
N ASP A 53 -1.17 -6.30 -15.66
CA ASP A 53 -0.66 -6.00 -17.01
C ASP A 53 -1.32 -4.76 -17.62
N THR A 54 -2.34 -4.22 -16.94
CA THR A 54 -3.16 -3.09 -17.39
C THR A 54 -3.37 -2.10 -16.25
N PRO A 55 -3.58 -0.80 -16.57
CA PRO A 55 -3.90 0.21 -15.58
C PRO A 55 -5.06 -0.19 -14.67
N VAL A 56 -4.85 -0.06 -13.37
CA VAL A 56 -5.88 -0.31 -12.35
C VAL A 56 -6.55 1.00 -11.99
N GLN A 57 -7.87 1.02 -12.04
CA GLN A 57 -8.67 2.15 -11.60
C GLN A 57 -9.17 1.93 -10.17
N ILE A 58 -8.93 2.91 -9.30
CA ILE A 58 -9.42 2.92 -7.94
C ILE A 58 -10.55 3.94 -7.87
N THR A 59 -11.75 3.45 -7.57
CA THR A 59 -12.95 4.28 -7.47
C THR A 59 -13.50 4.25 -6.05
N GLY A 60 -13.91 5.41 -5.55
CA GLY A 60 -14.53 5.59 -4.24
C GLY A 60 -15.19 6.96 -4.15
N ASP A 61 -15.85 7.25 -3.02
CA ASP A 61 -16.68 8.46 -2.85
C ASP A 61 -15.95 9.78 -3.17
N ASN A 62 -14.62 9.83 -3.00
CA ASN A 62 -13.78 11.00 -3.31
C ASN A 62 -12.51 10.66 -4.10
N ILE A 63 -12.45 9.48 -4.71
CA ILE A 63 -11.24 9.00 -5.41
C ILE A 63 -11.67 8.44 -6.76
N ASP A 64 -11.09 8.99 -7.82
CA ASP A 64 -11.15 8.43 -9.17
C ASP A 64 -9.76 8.60 -9.79
N GLU A 65 -8.88 7.66 -9.44
CA GLU A 65 -7.49 7.68 -9.87
C GLU A 65 -7.13 6.39 -10.62
N SER A 66 -6.40 6.56 -11.72
CA SER A 66 -5.85 5.45 -12.49
C SER A 66 -4.36 5.32 -12.16
N TYR A 67 -3.98 4.11 -11.78
CA TYR A 67 -2.62 3.76 -11.44
C TYR A 67 -2.06 2.86 -12.52
N GLN A 68 -0.83 3.11 -12.96
CA GLN A 68 -0.20 2.41 -14.09
C GLN A 68 1.14 1.75 -13.72
N SER A 69 1.56 1.85 -12.46
CA SER A 69 2.85 1.34 -11.98
C SER A 69 2.87 1.20 -10.46
N GLY A 70 3.80 0.39 -9.94
CA GLY A 70 4.05 0.29 -8.52
C GLY A 70 3.23 -0.81 -7.83
N LEU A 71 2.90 -0.57 -6.57
CA LEU A 71 2.29 -1.55 -5.67
C LEU A 71 1.04 -0.97 -5.00
N LEU A 72 -0.02 -1.76 -5.01
CA LEU A 72 -1.23 -1.55 -4.22
C LEU A 72 -1.24 -2.53 -3.05
N ILE A 73 -1.56 -2.03 -1.85
CA ILE A 73 -1.78 -2.84 -0.64
C ILE A 73 -3.16 -2.51 -0.12
N PHE A 74 -4.02 -3.52 0.03
CA PHE A 74 -5.41 -3.30 0.41
C PHE A 74 -5.98 -4.51 1.15
N ARG A 75 -7.15 -4.30 1.75
CA ARG A 75 -8.01 -5.40 2.19
C ARG A 75 -9.13 -5.57 1.20
N ASP A 76 -9.41 -6.81 0.82
CA ASP A 76 -10.58 -7.14 0.00
C ASP A 76 -11.88 -7.03 0.82
N ASP A 77 -13.01 -7.34 0.18
CA ASP A 77 -14.34 -7.35 0.78
C ASP A 77 -14.50 -8.39 1.91
N GLN A 78 -13.63 -9.40 1.95
CA GLN A 78 -13.54 -10.39 3.01
C GLN A 78 -12.61 -9.96 4.16
N GLY A 79 -11.98 -8.78 4.05
CA GLY A 79 -11.02 -8.26 5.02
C GLY A 79 -9.64 -8.89 4.93
N MET A 80 -9.40 -9.75 3.92
CA MET A 80 -8.12 -10.41 3.69
C MET A 80 -7.12 -9.42 3.12
N LEU A 81 -5.88 -9.50 3.60
CA LEU A 81 -4.80 -8.68 3.08
C LEU A 81 -4.39 -9.19 1.70
N ARG A 82 -4.39 -8.28 0.73
CA ARG A 82 -3.92 -8.55 -0.63
C ARG A 82 -2.98 -7.45 -1.08
N ALA A 83 -2.17 -7.79 -2.06
CA ALA A 83 -1.38 -6.82 -2.79
C ALA A 83 -1.55 -7.01 -4.29
N GLY A 84 -1.36 -5.93 -5.03
CA GLY A 84 -1.37 -5.93 -6.48
C GLY A 84 -0.15 -5.19 -7.00
N ALA A 85 0.59 -5.78 -7.92
CA ALA A 85 1.84 -5.22 -8.43
C ALA A 85 1.95 -5.38 -9.94
N TYR A 86 2.62 -4.46 -10.61
CA TYR A 86 2.93 -4.62 -12.03
C TYR A 86 4.08 -5.63 -12.23
N ASP A 87 4.16 -6.25 -13.41
CA ASP A 87 5.08 -7.37 -13.68
C ASP A 87 6.56 -7.06 -13.41
N ASP A 88 7.02 -5.83 -13.68
CA ASP A 88 8.41 -5.40 -13.47
C ASP A 88 8.68 -4.71 -12.13
N THR A 89 7.66 -4.63 -11.28
CA THR A 89 7.76 -3.89 -10.02
C THR A 89 8.63 -4.61 -9.00
N GLN A 90 9.54 -3.87 -8.37
CA GLN A 90 10.39 -4.34 -7.26
C GLN A 90 9.59 -4.48 -5.95
N THR A 91 8.64 -5.43 -5.91
CA THR A 91 7.62 -5.59 -4.86
C THR A 91 8.20 -5.58 -3.45
N GLN A 92 9.27 -6.35 -3.19
CA GLN A 92 9.92 -6.38 -1.88
C GLN A 92 10.40 -4.99 -1.42
N LYS A 93 11.02 -4.21 -2.33
CA LYS A 93 11.55 -2.89 -1.99
C LYS A 93 10.42 -1.89 -1.74
N LEU A 94 9.33 -1.96 -2.49
CA LEU A 94 8.17 -1.10 -2.28
C LEU A 94 7.44 -1.43 -0.98
N LEU A 95 7.28 -2.71 -0.64
CA LEU A 95 6.74 -3.13 0.65
C LEU A 95 7.60 -2.60 1.81
N GLU A 96 8.94 -2.69 1.66
CA GLU A 96 9.87 -2.14 2.65
C GLU A 96 9.75 -0.61 2.78
N ALA A 97 9.67 0.11 1.65
CA ALA A 97 9.51 1.56 1.62
C ALA A 97 8.21 1.99 2.32
N ALA A 98 7.10 1.31 2.02
CA ALA A 98 5.82 1.53 2.67
C ALA A 98 5.91 1.30 4.18
N TYR A 99 6.42 0.14 4.62
CA TYR A 99 6.59 -0.16 6.04
C TYR A 99 7.41 0.91 6.75
N ARG A 100 8.58 1.29 6.20
CA ARG A 100 9.45 2.32 6.77
C ARG A 100 8.75 3.68 6.85
N TYR A 101 8.01 4.06 5.81
CA TYR A 101 7.25 5.31 5.79
C TYR A 101 6.20 5.36 6.90
N PHE A 102 5.33 4.36 7.00
CA PHE A 102 4.28 4.33 8.01
C PHE A 102 4.83 4.16 9.43
N THR A 103 5.94 3.43 9.62
CA THR A 103 6.63 3.37 10.92
C THR A 103 7.12 4.76 11.33
N ARG A 104 7.68 5.53 10.40
CA ARG A 104 8.12 6.91 10.66
C ARG A 104 6.93 7.82 10.97
N TRP A 105 5.84 7.71 10.21
CA TRP A 105 4.63 8.52 10.40
C TRP A 105 4.02 8.31 11.79
N VAL A 106 3.88 7.06 12.23
CA VAL A 106 3.39 6.74 13.59
C VAL A 106 4.34 7.27 14.67
N ARG A 107 5.67 7.09 14.51
CA ARG A 107 6.67 7.51 15.52
C ARG A 107 6.80 9.02 15.66
N LEU A 108 6.65 9.76 14.57
CA LEU A 108 6.84 11.21 14.55
C LEU A 108 5.54 12.00 14.77
N ASP A 109 4.39 11.32 14.83
CA ASP A 109 3.06 11.94 15.03
C ASP A 109 2.79 13.10 14.04
N ILE A 110 3.17 12.88 12.78
CA ILE A 110 3.05 13.85 11.68
C ILE A 110 1.66 13.85 11.05
#